data_AF-A0A562RUY6-F1
#
_entry.id   AF-A0A562RUY6-F1
#
_cell.length_a   1.000
_cell.length_b   1.000
_cell.length_c   1.000
_cell.angle_alpha   90.00
_cell.angle_beta   90.00
_cell.angle_gamma   90.00
#
_symmetry.space_group_name_H-M   'P 1'
#
loop_
_entity.id
_entity.type
_entity.pdbx_description
1 polymer ?
#
loop_
_entity_poly.entity_id
_entity_poly.type
_entity_poly.pdbx_seq_one_letter_code
_entity_poly.pdbx_strand_id
1 'polypeptide(L)'
;MINDTCGYYLRTVESEDARAAFIFEGVARDGKLGDFGFRYNGAVGSEIDRYDLELGTPPHALRIATSEGLGAGALPTPEEFRTVVDGLDGTQNALVRADMVFFETANGGAVFATGSITFGMSLGHNNYDNNISAITLNVVNRFRDPAPFVIPAQD
;
A
#
# COMPACT_ATOMS: atom_id res chain seq x y z
N MET A 1 -13.21 9.83 3.20
CA MET A 1 -12.34 9.90 4.41
C MET A 1 -12.83 8.89 5.44
N ILE A 2 -11.94 8.02 5.93
CA ILE A 2 -12.20 6.93 6.87
C ILE A 2 -11.95 7.43 8.30
N ASN A 3 -12.98 7.40 9.15
CA ASN A 3 -12.96 8.01 10.49
C ASN A 3 -13.42 7.08 11.62
N ASP A 4 -13.75 5.83 11.30
CA ASP A 4 -14.28 4.85 12.24
C ASP A 4 -13.24 3.78 12.61
N THR A 5 -12.41 3.37 11.65
CA THR A 5 -11.44 2.29 11.78
C THR A 5 -10.19 2.58 10.96
N CYS A 6 -9.08 1.92 11.31
CA CYS A 6 -7.93 1.79 10.43
C CYS A 6 -7.58 0.31 10.30
N GLY A 7 -7.23 -0.09 9.09
CA GLY A 7 -6.81 -1.44 8.75
C GLY A 7 -5.29 -1.60 8.74
N TYR A 8 -4.88 -2.71 8.15
CA TYR A 8 -3.51 -3.14 7.96
C TYR A 8 -3.32 -3.64 6.52
N TYR A 9 -2.09 -3.81 6.07
CA TYR A 9 -1.81 -4.46 4.79
C TYR A 9 -1.49 -5.95 4.95
N LEU A 10 -1.80 -6.71 3.92
CA LEU A 10 -1.30 -8.05 3.68
C LEU A 10 -0.53 -8.08 2.37
N ARG A 11 0.61 -8.77 2.38
CA ARG A 11 1.43 -8.97 1.18
C ARG A 11 0.69 -9.81 0.15
N THR A 12 0.69 -9.36 -1.10
CA THR A 12 0.14 -10.13 -2.23
C THR A 12 1.18 -11.12 -2.77
N VAL A 13 0.79 -11.96 -3.73
CA VAL A 13 1.72 -12.83 -4.45
C VAL A 13 2.80 -12.04 -5.20
N GLU A 14 2.47 -10.86 -5.70
CA GLU A 14 3.38 -9.98 -6.44
C GLU A 14 4.53 -9.44 -5.57
N SER A 15 4.38 -9.46 -4.23
CA SER A 15 5.48 -9.12 -3.32
C SER A 15 6.66 -10.10 -3.33
N GLU A 16 6.49 -11.28 -3.95
CA GLU A 16 7.57 -12.27 -4.12
C GLU A 16 8.39 -12.02 -5.38
N ASP A 17 8.00 -11.07 -6.23
CA ASP A 17 8.81 -10.68 -7.38
C ASP A 17 10.17 -10.14 -6.90
N ALA A 18 11.26 -10.65 -7.49
CA ALA A 18 12.62 -10.27 -7.14
C ALA A 18 12.86 -8.75 -7.25
N ARG A 19 12.12 -8.05 -8.12
CA ARG A 19 12.15 -6.58 -8.26
C ARG A 19 11.74 -5.86 -6.99
N ALA A 20 10.80 -6.42 -6.22
CA ALA A 20 10.29 -5.85 -4.99
C ALA A 20 10.92 -6.43 -3.72
N ALA A 21 11.78 -7.46 -3.82
CA ALA A 21 12.32 -8.18 -2.68
C ALA A 21 13.01 -7.28 -1.65
N PHE A 22 13.72 -6.23 -2.11
CA PHE A 22 14.42 -5.28 -1.24
C PHE A 22 13.46 -4.57 -0.27
N ILE A 23 12.20 -4.33 -0.66
CA ILE A 23 11.21 -3.61 0.14
C ILE A 23 10.92 -4.37 1.45
N PHE A 24 10.94 -5.71 1.39
CA PHE A 24 10.57 -6.58 2.49
C PHE A 24 11.77 -7.26 3.18
N GLU A 25 12.99 -6.76 2.98
CA GLU A 25 14.16 -7.26 3.71
C GLU A 25 13.94 -7.13 5.23
N GLY A 26 14.08 -8.24 5.96
CA GLY A 26 13.81 -8.30 7.40
C GLY A 26 12.33 -8.24 7.80
N VAL A 27 11.41 -8.25 6.83
CA VAL A 27 9.95 -8.22 7.07
C VAL A 27 9.35 -9.56 6.70
N ALA A 28 8.62 -10.16 7.65
CA ALA A 28 7.99 -11.45 7.47
C ALA A 28 7.03 -11.46 6.26
N ARG A 29 6.96 -12.61 5.58
CA ARG A 29 6.01 -12.82 4.48
C ARG A 29 4.57 -12.90 4.96
N ASP A 30 4.36 -13.67 6.01
CA ASP A 30 3.06 -13.89 6.60
C ASP A 30 2.86 -12.96 7.80
N GLY A 31 1.65 -12.42 7.93
CA GLY A 31 1.29 -11.50 8.99
C GLY A 31 0.83 -10.14 8.48
N LYS A 32 0.36 -9.33 9.42
CA LYS A 32 -0.20 -8.01 9.14
C LYS A 32 0.89 -6.94 9.17
N LEU A 33 0.91 -6.12 8.13
CA LEU A 33 1.78 -4.94 8.07
C LEU A 33 1.01 -3.74 8.59
N GLY A 34 1.52 -3.11 9.64
CA GLY A 34 0.89 -1.93 10.22
C GLY A 34 -0.45 -2.17 10.92
N ASP A 35 -0.64 -3.31 11.61
CA ASP A 35 -1.75 -3.51 12.57
C ASP A 35 -1.49 -2.75 13.90
N PHE A 36 -0.99 -1.53 13.75
CA PHE A 36 -0.61 -0.58 14.78
C PHE A 36 -0.53 0.81 14.15
N GLY A 37 -0.65 1.85 14.97
CA GLY A 37 -0.50 3.23 14.52
C GLY A 37 -1.15 4.22 15.47
N PHE A 38 -0.79 5.50 15.34
CA PHE A 38 -1.38 6.54 16.18
C PHE A 38 -2.90 6.68 15.95
N ARG A 39 -3.35 6.59 14.69
CA ARG A 39 -4.75 6.70 14.33
C ARG A 39 -5.40 5.32 14.28
N TYR A 40 -6.38 5.09 15.15
CA TYR A 40 -7.18 3.86 15.26
C TYR A 40 -6.36 2.55 15.20
N ASN A 41 -5.11 2.57 15.68
CA ASN A 41 -4.22 1.41 15.70
C ASN A 41 -4.00 0.74 14.33
N GLY A 42 -3.94 1.50 13.22
CA GLY A 42 -3.73 0.92 11.90
C GLY A 42 -3.03 1.84 10.89
N ALA A 43 -2.25 1.23 10.00
CA ALA A 43 -1.51 1.90 8.93
C ALA A 43 -2.35 2.18 7.67
N VAL A 44 -3.61 1.72 7.62
CA VAL A 44 -4.53 1.98 6.52
C VAL A 44 -5.75 2.75 6.99
N GLY A 45 -5.90 4.01 6.61
CA GLY A 45 -7.07 4.79 6.97
C GLY A 45 -6.91 6.27 6.68
N SER A 46 -7.88 7.07 7.15
CA SER A 46 -8.10 8.47 6.76
C SER A 46 -8.41 8.62 5.27
N GLU A 47 -7.44 8.39 4.38
CA GLU A 47 -7.66 8.34 2.93
C GLU A 47 -6.82 7.20 2.35
N ILE A 48 -7.30 6.64 1.25
CA ILE A 48 -6.76 5.44 0.62
C ILE A 48 -6.74 5.60 -0.89
N ASP A 49 -5.71 5.04 -1.52
CA ASP A 49 -5.57 4.95 -2.97
C ASP A 49 -5.44 3.49 -3.39
N ARG A 50 -6.01 3.13 -4.54
CA ARG A 50 -5.95 1.76 -5.07
C ARG A 50 -5.19 1.69 -6.39
N TYR A 51 -4.60 0.52 -6.63
CA TYR A 51 -4.08 0.12 -7.93
C TYR A 51 -5.26 -0.10 -8.90
N ASP A 52 -5.19 0.49 -10.09
CA ASP A 52 -6.20 0.33 -11.13
C ASP A 52 -5.62 0.60 -12.53
N LEU A 53 -5.58 -0.44 -13.38
CA LEU A 53 -5.04 -0.35 -14.74
C LEU A 53 -5.93 0.51 -15.66
N GLU A 54 -7.24 0.53 -15.43
CA GLU A 54 -8.17 1.33 -16.24
C GLU A 54 -8.02 2.82 -15.99
N LEU A 55 -7.46 3.20 -14.83
CA LEU A 55 -7.19 4.59 -14.44
C LEU A 55 -5.73 5.03 -14.67
N GLY A 56 -4.94 4.21 -15.39
CA GLY A 56 -3.60 4.59 -15.86
C GLY A 56 -2.44 4.10 -15.00
N THR A 57 -2.66 3.14 -14.10
CA THR A 57 -1.54 2.44 -13.46
C THR A 57 -0.64 1.78 -14.52
N PRO A 58 0.70 1.90 -14.44
CA PRO A 58 1.59 1.29 -15.43
C PRO A 58 1.40 -0.24 -15.51
N PRO A 59 1.39 -0.85 -16.71
CA PRO A 59 1.15 -2.29 -16.87
C PRO A 59 2.13 -3.22 -16.14
N HIS A 60 3.37 -2.76 -15.90
CA HIS A 60 4.40 -3.55 -15.21
C HIS A 60 4.46 -3.30 -13.70
N ALA A 61 3.56 -2.47 -13.17
CA ALA A 61 3.52 -2.14 -11.75
C ALA A 61 3.10 -3.35 -10.91
N LEU A 62 3.74 -3.48 -9.76
CA LEU A 62 3.49 -4.54 -8.80
C LEU A 62 2.61 -4.01 -7.68
N ARG A 63 1.45 -4.63 -7.47
CA ARG A 63 0.58 -4.43 -6.32
C ARG A 63 1.05 -5.33 -5.18
N ILE A 64 2.11 -4.93 -4.49
CA ILE A 64 2.85 -5.75 -3.52
C ILE A 64 2.15 -5.95 -2.16
N ALA A 65 1.22 -5.09 -1.79
CA ALA A 65 0.36 -5.33 -0.63
C ALA A 65 -1.02 -4.71 -0.83
N THR A 66 -2.04 -5.27 -0.18
CA THR A 66 -3.41 -4.77 -0.21
C THR A 66 -3.96 -4.72 1.20
N SER A 67 -4.81 -3.74 1.49
CA SER A 67 -5.37 -3.59 2.84
C SER A 67 -6.52 -4.52 3.14
N GLU A 68 -6.70 -4.84 4.42
CA GLU A 68 -7.91 -5.41 5.00
C GLU A 68 -8.27 -4.68 6.31
N GLY A 69 -9.48 -4.94 6.83
CA GLY A 69 -9.92 -4.45 8.14
C GLY A 69 -10.58 -3.07 8.15
N LEU A 70 -11.00 -2.55 6.98
CA LEU A 70 -11.76 -1.31 6.88
C LEU A 70 -13.23 -1.53 7.22
N GLY A 71 -13.79 -0.61 8.02
CA GLY A 71 -15.17 -0.62 8.49
C GLY A 71 -16.15 0.11 7.58
N ALA A 72 -17.39 0.25 8.05
CA ALA A 72 -18.50 0.84 7.30
C ALA A 72 -18.35 2.35 7.05
N GLY A 73 -17.46 3.03 7.79
CA GLY A 73 -17.11 4.42 7.56
C GLY A 73 -16.13 4.63 6.40
N ALA A 74 -15.58 3.55 5.83
CA ALA A 74 -14.80 3.62 4.60
C ALA A 74 -15.73 3.55 3.39
N LEU A 75 -15.81 4.64 2.63
CA LEU A 75 -16.63 4.75 1.44
C LEU A 75 -15.78 5.18 0.23
N PRO A 76 -16.12 4.74 -0.99
CA PRO A 76 -15.55 5.28 -2.21
C PRO A 76 -15.87 6.77 -2.35
N THR A 77 -15.09 7.47 -3.17
CA THR A 77 -15.45 8.84 -3.54
C THR A 77 -16.65 8.84 -4.50
N PRO A 78 -17.41 9.94 -4.62
CA PRO A 78 -18.57 10.01 -5.51
C PRO A 78 -18.29 9.68 -6.99
N GLU A 79 -17.04 9.81 -7.43
CA GLU A 79 -16.59 9.47 -8.79
C GLU A 79 -16.58 7.96 -9.05
N GLU A 80 -16.56 7.14 -8.00
CA GLU A 80 -16.41 5.68 -8.08
C GLU A 80 -17.75 4.93 -8.15
N PHE A 81 -18.88 5.61 -8.00
CA PHE A 81 -20.20 4.98 -8.07
C PHE A 81 -21.25 5.89 -8.70
N ARG A 82 -22.15 5.31 -9.49
CA ARG A 82 -23.22 6.05 -10.17
C ARG A 82 -24.50 6.19 -9.35
N THR A 83 -24.69 5.32 -8.37
CA THR A 83 -25.91 5.26 -7.56
C THR A 83 -25.56 4.78 -6.17
N VAL A 84 -26.18 5.39 -5.17
CA VAL A 84 -26.05 4.95 -3.78
C VAL A 84 -26.86 3.68 -3.60
N VAL A 85 -26.18 2.58 -3.29
CA VAL A 85 -26.76 1.26 -3.04
C VAL A 85 -26.17 0.69 -1.76
N ASP A 86 -26.82 -0.33 -1.20
CA ASP A 86 -26.22 -1.11 -0.11
C ASP A 86 -24.93 -1.79 -0.59
N GLY A 87 -23.99 -2.01 0.33
CA GLY A 87 -22.73 -2.69 0.02
C GLY A 87 -21.63 -1.81 -0.56
N LEU A 88 -21.75 -0.48 -0.47
CA LEU A 88 -20.71 0.44 -0.94
C LEU A 88 -19.50 0.54 0.01
N ASP A 89 -19.65 0.16 1.27
CA ASP A 89 -18.65 0.40 2.30
C ASP A 89 -17.52 -0.64 2.37
N GLY A 90 -16.48 -0.33 3.15
CA GLY A 90 -15.28 -1.16 3.32
C GLY A 90 -15.52 -2.58 3.83
N THR A 91 -16.69 -2.88 4.41
CA THR A 91 -17.03 -4.23 4.86
C THR A 91 -17.60 -5.10 3.73
N GLN A 92 -18.03 -4.50 2.62
CA GLN A 92 -18.75 -5.18 1.54
C GLN A 92 -18.18 -4.91 0.14
N ASN A 93 -17.39 -3.85 -0.02
CA ASN A 93 -16.88 -3.40 -1.32
C ASN A 93 -15.37 -3.60 -1.45
N ALA A 94 -14.96 -4.55 -2.31
CA ALA A 94 -13.54 -4.85 -2.56
C ALA A 94 -12.75 -3.70 -3.22
N LEU A 95 -13.43 -2.66 -3.72
CA LEU A 95 -12.77 -1.45 -4.24
C LEU A 95 -12.33 -0.49 -3.13
N VAL A 96 -12.90 -0.61 -1.93
CA VAL A 96 -12.53 0.18 -0.76
C VAL A 96 -11.32 -0.47 -0.09
N ARG A 97 -10.14 -0.14 -0.60
CA ARG A 97 -8.86 -0.63 -0.09
C ARG A 97 -7.72 0.33 -0.41
N ALA A 98 -6.66 0.26 0.37
CA ALA A 98 -5.35 0.79 0.00
C ALA A 98 -4.50 -0.31 -0.66
N ASP A 99 -3.82 0.03 -1.74
CA ASP A 99 -2.81 -0.83 -2.35
C ASP A 99 -1.41 -0.21 -2.19
N MET A 100 -0.44 -1.01 -1.73
CA MET A 100 0.97 -0.66 -1.78
C MET A 100 1.51 -1.09 -3.14
N VAL A 101 2.12 -0.16 -3.86
CA VAL A 101 2.50 -0.32 -5.27
C VAL A 101 3.98 0.04 -5.47
N PHE A 102 4.67 -0.74 -6.30
CA PHE A 102 6.03 -0.46 -6.74
C PHE A 102 6.17 -0.62 -8.25
N PHE A 103 6.89 0.30 -8.92
CA PHE A 103 7.25 0.16 -10.33
C PHE A 103 8.45 1.01 -10.72
N GLU A 104 9.20 0.56 -11.72
CA GLU A 104 10.33 1.26 -12.30
C GLU A 104 9.89 2.31 -13.35
N THR A 105 10.71 3.34 -13.55
CA THR A 105 10.50 4.41 -14.53
C THR A 105 11.73 4.62 -15.41
N ALA A 106 11.58 5.40 -16.48
CA ALA A 106 12.67 5.67 -17.42
C ALA A 106 13.87 6.32 -16.71
N ASN A 107 15.06 6.16 -17.29
CA ASN A 107 16.33 6.70 -16.78
C ASN A 107 16.70 6.21 -15.37
N GLY A 108 16.32 4.98 -15.02
CA GLY A 108 16.78 4.33 -13.79
C GLY A 108 15.99 4.70 -12.53
N GLY A 109 14.83 5.36 -12.67
CA GLY A 109 13.98 5.74 -11.54
C GLY A 109 13.01 4.63 -11.12
N ALA A 110 12.33 4.85 -10.00
CA ALA A 110 11.23 4.01 -9.55
C ALA A 110 10.25 4.82 -8.68
N VAL A 111 9.06 4.28 -8.52
CA VAL A 111 7.99 4.82 -7.66
C VAL A 111 7.60 3.74 -6.66
N PHE A 112 7.50 4.14 -5.40
CA PHE A 112 6.88 3.37 -4.33
C PHE A 112 5.74 4.19 -3.74
N ALA A 113 4.55 3.60 -3.66
CA ALA A 113 3.35 4.23 -3.13
C ALA A 113 2.75 3.34 -2.03
N THR A 114 2.37 3.95 -0.90
CA THR A 114 1.77 3.24 0.23
C THR A 114 0.25 3.16 0.11
N GLY A 115 -0.38 4.13 -0.56
CA GLY A 115 -1.82 4.21 -0.75
C GLY A 115 -2.60 4.51 0.53
N SER A 116 -1.98 5.02 1.59
CA SER A 116 -2.73 5.48 2.78
C SER A 116 -2.07 6.61 3.55
N ILE A 117 -2.90 7.55 4.04
CA ILE A 117 -2.48 8.63 4.93
C ILE A 117 -1.92 8.10 6.26
N THR A 118 -2.57 7.11 6.89
CA THR A 118 -2.16 6.68 8.23
C THR A 118 -0.90 5.82 8.25
N PHE A 119 -0.38 5.41 7.08
CA PHE A 119 0.91 4.73 6.97
C PHE A 119 2.02 5.50 7.67
N GLY A 120 2.13 6.82 7.39
CA GLY A 120 3.13 7.67 8.04
C GLY A 120 2.91 7.81 9.55
N MET A 121 1.66 7.70 10.01
CA MET A 121 1.28 7.75 11.44
C MET A 121 1.62 6.46 12.20
N SER A 122 2.06 5.42 11.49
CA SER A 122 2.49 4.14 12.07
C SER A 122 4.00 4.02 12.20
N LEU A 123 4.79 4.92 11.61
CA LEU A 123 6.26 4.91 11.67
C LEU A 123 6.76 4.96 13.12
N GLY A 124 6.30 5.92 13.91
CA GLY A 124 6.78 6.12 15.30
C GLY A 124 6.34 5.07 16.31
N HIS A 125 5.62 4.02 15.90
CA HIS A 125 5.17 2.96 16.79
C HIS A 125 6.36 2.12 17.31
N ASN A 126 6.29 1.67 18.57
CA ASN A 126 7.30 0.81 19.19
C ASN A 126 8.75 1.30 19.00
N ASN A 127 9.01 2.61 19.19
CA ASN A 127 10.33 3.22 18.96
C ASN A 127 10.92 2.93 17.57
N TYR A 128 10.08 2.95 16.52
CA TYR A 128 10.42 2.63 15.13
C TYR A 128 10.82 1.17 14.86
N ASP A 129 10.71 0.28 15.86
CA ASP A 129 10.91 -1.15 15.68
C ASP A 129 9.60 -1.82 15.24
N ASN A 130 9.29 -1.66 13.95
CA ASN A 130 8.07 -2.17 13.35
C ASN A 130 8.18 -2.32 11.83
N ASN A 131 7.27 -3.09 11.22
CA ASN A 131 7.34 -3.42 9.79
C ASN A 131 7.12 -2.21 8.84
N ILE A 132 6.35 -1.20 9.24
CA ILE A 132 6.14 0.02 8.44
C ILE A 132 7.44 0.84 8.39
N SER A 133 8.16 0.94 9.50
CA SER A 133 9.47 1.61 9.56
C SER A 133 10.54 0.85 8.78
N ALA A 134 10.56 -0.48 8.90
CA ALA A 134 11.49 -1.33 8.14
C ALA A 134 11.29 -1.19 6.62
N ILE A 135 10.05 -1.32 6.13
CA ILE A 135 9.69 -1.11 4.72
C ILE A 135 10.14 0.26 4.23
N THR A 136 9.84 1.31 5.00
CA THR A 136 10.19 2.69 4.64
C THR A 136 11.72 2.86 4.54
N LEU A 137 12.46 2.32 5.51
CA LEU A 137 13.92 2.40 5.52
C LEU A 137 14.53 1.64 4.34
N ASN A 138 14.02 0.45 4.01
CA ASN A 138 14.46 -0.34 2.88
C ASN A 138 14.27 0.42 1.55
N VAL A 139 13.10 1.02 1.34
CA VAL A 139 12.80 1.82 0.16
C VAL A 139 13.73 3.03 0.06
N VAL A 140 13.88 3.79 1.14
CA VAL A 140 14.77 4.96 1.16
C VAL A 140 16.22 4.57 0.88
N ASN A 141 16.70 3.46 1.45
CA ASN A 141 18.06 2.99 1.22
C ASN A 141 18.28 2.59 -0.24
N ARG A 142 17.35 1.83 -0.83
CA ARG A 142 17.45 1.44 -2.24
C ARG A 142 17.36 2.65 -3.18
N PHE A 143 16.52 3.65 -2.88
CA PHE A 143 16.37 4.85 -3.71
C PHE A 143 17.58 5.79 -3.64
N ARG A 144 18.39 5.67 -2.59
CA ARG A 144 19.65 6.42 -2.44
C ARG A 144 20.84 5.72 -3.11
N ASP A 145 20.70 4.45 -3.47
CA ASP A 145 21.73 3.70 -4.21
C ASP A 145 21.78 4.21 -5.68
N PRO A 146 22.96 4.60 -6.19
CA PRO A 146 23.10 5.03 -7.59
C PRO A 146 22.82 3.93 -8.62
N ALA A 147 22.72 2.66 -8.22
CA ALA A 147 22.36 1.57 -9.12
C ALA A 147 20.95 1.80 -9.73
N PRO A 148 20.84 1.85 -11.07
CA PRO A 148 19.59 2.18 -11.73
C PRO A 148 18.56 1.07 -11.55
N PHE A 149 17.29 1.44 -11.50
CA PHE A 149 16.18 0.50 -11.67
C PHE A 149 15.99 0.16 -13.14
N VAL A 150 15.77 -1.11 -13.45
CA VAL A 150 15.58 -1.58 -14.83
C VAL A 150 14.10 -1.90 -15.01
N ILE A 151 13.46 -1.19 -15.95
CA ILE A 151 12.10 -1.52 -16.37
C ILE A 151 12.12 -2.96 -16.93
N PRO A 152 11.23 -3.86 -16.47
CA PRO A 152 11.17 -5.21 -17.02
C PRO A 152 10.81 -5.18 -18.51
N ALA A 153 11.31 -6.17 -19.26
CA ALA A 153 10.84 -6.36 -20.62
C ALA A 153 9.33 -6.61 -20.61
N GLN A 154 8.61 -6.05 -21.58
CA GLN A 154 7.21 -6.42 -21.81
C GLN A 154 7.21 -7.81 -22.46
N ASP A 155 6.58 -8.78 -21.81
CA ASP A 155 6.24 -10.07 -22.42
C ASP A 155 5.05 -9.92 -23.38
#